data_AF-A0A9X8DL61-F1
#
_entry.id   AF-A0A9X8DL61-F1
#
_cell.length_a   1.000
_cell.length_b   1.000
_cell.length_c   1.000
_cell.angle_alpha   90.00
_cell.angle_beta   90.00
_cell.angle_gamma   90.00
#
_symmetry.space_group_name_H-M   'P 1'
#
loop_
_entity.id
_entity.type
_entity.pdbx_description
1 polymer ?
#
loop_
_entity_poly.entity_id
_entity_poly.type
_entity_poly.pdbx_seq_one_letter_code
_entity_poly.pdbx_strand_id
1 'polypeptide(L)'
;HYYVERIVKNDVSVEVYNVDTNHAENHGSKDVCCQCYGYASQLGLDTGVCNDPQPGDVACVGGNVTLFNACVAKIESWANESLTRAMADMKASTATFKIVNTHYSPHYHMDPVKMEKWYDVGWLSFSKDWLKVQFVSFDDQWTFGGLEWNATTIGGLERGHCWFVPRTFRESVGVECHASVNGAVGAPITDDDDDLLLPPLDN
;
A
#
# COMPACT_ATOMS: atom_id res chain seq x y z
N HIS A 1 -4.86 0.34 13.53
CA HIS A 1 -3.55 0.30 12.82
C HIS A 1 -3.55 1.47 11.84
N TYR A 2 -2.91 2.58 12.21
CA TYR A 2 -3.04 3.86 11.50
C TYR A 2 -2.04 4.86 12.06
N TYR A 3 -1.51 5.72 11.19
CA TYR A 3 -0.71 6.87 11.58
C TYR A 3 -0.81 7.99 10.54
N VAL A 4 -0.56 9.22 10.99
CA VAL A 4 -0.48 10.40 10.13
C VAL A 4 0.95 10.88 10.09
N GLU A 5 1.45 11.13 8.89
CA GLU A 5 2.68 11.89 8.70
C GLU A 5 2.32 13.30 8.24
N ARG A 6 2.88 14.31 8.90
CA ARG A 6 2.72 15.71 8.49
C ARG A 6 4.04 16.25 7.98
N ILE A 7 4.03 16.70 6.73
CA ILE A 7 5.17 17.29 6.05
C ILE A 7 4.88 18.77 5.84
N VAL A 8 5.80 19.63 6.24
CA VAL A 8 5.67 21.08 6.06
C VAL A 8 6.89 21.60 5.29
N LYS A 9 6.64 22.34 4.21
CA LYS A 9 7.68 23.03 3.46
C LYS A 9 7.16 24.41 3.06
N ASN A 10 7.86 25.45 3.51
CA ASN A 10 7.40 26.84 3.41
C ASN A 10 6.02 27.00 4.07
N ASP A 11 5.06 27.57 3.34
CA ASP A 11 3.66 27.79 3.73
C ASP A 11 2.73 26.63 3.34
N VAL A 12 3.27 25.53 2.78
CA VAL A 12 2.50 24.36 2.37
C VAL A 12 2.66 23.23 3.37
N SER A 13 1.53 22.64 3.77
CA SER A 13 1.48 21.45 4.63
C SER A 13 0.70 20.32 3.98
N VAL A 14 1.27 19.11 4.04
CA VAL A 14 0.67 17.88 3.53
C VAL A 14 0.54 16.91 4.70
N GLU A 15 -0.64 16.31 4.84
CA GLU A 15 -0.83 15.18 5.75
C GLU A 15 -1.12 13.91 4.96
N VAL A 16 -0.34 12.87 5.24
CA VAL A 16 -0.50 11.53 4.68
C VAL A 16 -1.10 10.64 5.75
N TYR A 17 -2.33 10.20 5.51
CA TYR A 17 -3.13 9.34 6.36
C TYR A 17 -2.91 7.90 5.91
N ASN A 18 -2.07 7.19 6.64
CA ASN A 18 -1.73 5.81 6.33
C ASN A 18 -2.75 4.89 6.99
N VAL A 19 -3.61 4.29 6.17
CA VAL A 19 -4.77 3.53 6.63
C VAL A 19 -4.65 2.04 6.33
N ASP A 20 -5.21 1.22 7.22
CA ASP A 20 -5.31 -0.22 7.00
C ASP A 20 -6.58 -0.57 6.19
N THR A 21 -6.38 -1.21 5.03
CA THR A 21 -7.43 -1.72 4.14
C THR A 21 -7.29 -3.22 3.88
N ASN A 22 -6.53 -3.92 4.74
CA ASN A 22 -6.33 -5.35 4.61
C ASN A 22 -7.63 -6.14 4.76
N HIS A 23 -8.72 -5.52 5.24
CA HIS A 23 -10.04 -6.14 5.26
C HIS A 23 -10.70 -6.37 3.89
N ALA A 24 -9.95 -6.15 2.80
CA ALA A 24 -10.42 -6.37 1.44
C ALA A 24 -10.84 -7.83 1.21
N GLU A 25 -11.93 -8.01 0.45
CA GLU A 25 -12.48 -9.30 0.06
C GLU A 25 -11.53 -10.04 -0.89
N ASN A 26 -10.99 -9.33 -1.88
CA ASN A 26 -10.04 -9.88 -2.84
C ASN A 26 -8.62 -9.58 -2.36
N HIS A 27 -7.81 -10.63 -2.22
CA HIS A 27 -6.40 -10.58 -1.82
C HIS A 27 -6.07 -9.99 -0.43
N GLY A 28 -7.05 -9.46 0.31
CA GLY A 28 -6.85 -8.93 1.66
C GLY A 28 -6.93 -10.01 2.73
N SER A 29 -7.96 -9.93 3.58
CA SER A 29 -8.10 -10.73 4.80
C SER A 29 -7.92 -12.22 4.56
N LYS A 30 -8.46 -12.74 3.44
CA LYS A 30 -8.37 -14.16 3.11
C LYS A 30 -6.92 -14.59 2.90
N ASP A 31 -6.19 -13.91 2.01
CA ASP A 31 -4.82 -14.30 1.66
C ASP A 31 -3.88 -14.05 2.85
N VAL A 32 -4.04 -12.91 3.53
CA VAL A 32 -3.27 -12.55 4.73
C VAL A 32 -3.56 -13.49 5.89
N CYS A 33 -4.77 -14.02 6.06
CA CYS A 33 -5.05 -14.94 7.16
C CYS A 33 -4.75 -16.38 6.80
N CYS A 34 -4.99 -16.81 5.56
CA CYS A 34 -4.68 -18.17 5.11
C CYS A 34 -3.18 -18.43 5.02
N GLN A 35 -2.40 -17.42 4.60
CA GLN A 35 -0.93 -17.47 4.50
C GLN A 35 -0.43 -18.69 3.70
N CYS A 36 -1.22 -19.17 2.74
CA CYS A 36 -0.97 -20.43 2.02
C CYS A 36 0.43 -20.48 1.41
N TYR A 37 0.82 -19.41 0.70
CA TYR A 37 2.16 -19.31 0.09
C TYR A 37 3.30 -19.38 1.10
N GLY A 38 3.06 -18.98 2.35
CA GLY A 38 4.05 -19.07 3.43
C GLY A 38 4.31 -20.49 3.94
N TYR A 39 3.34 -21.42 3.78
CA TYR A 39 3.43 -22.77 4.36
C TYR A 39 3.28 -23.91 3.35
N ALA A 40 2.88 -23.64 2.11
CA ALA A 40 2.53 -24.67 1.13
C ALA A 40 3.62 -25.74 0.96
N SER A 41 4.88 -25.31 0.86
CA SER A 41 6.03 -26.22 0.73
C SER A 41 6.21 -27.12 1.95
N GLN A 42 6.00 -26.60 3.17
CA GLN A 42 6.11 -27.34 4.43
C GLN A 42 4.99 -28.37 4.60
N LEU A 43 3.84 -28.11 3.98
CA LEU A 43 2.68 -28.99 3.98
C LEU A 43 2.67 -29.96 2.79
N GLY A 44 3.68 -29.92 1.91
CA GLY A 44 3.75 -30.74 0.70
C GLY A 44 2.65 -30.42 -0.32
N LEU A 45 2.16 -29.19 -0.31
CA LEU A 45 1.11 -28.70 -1.20
C LEU A 45 1.70 -28.09 -2.47
N ASP A 46 1.04 -28.32 -3.60
CA ASP A 46 1.32 -27.60 -4.84
C ASP A 46 0.99 -26.10 -4.65
N THR A 47 1.79 -25.19 -5.18
CA THR A 47 1.53 -23.74 -4.99
C THR A 47 0.23 -23.28 -5.66
N GLY A 48 -0.27 -24.01 -6.65
CA GLY A 48 -1.51 -23.70 -7.35
C GLY A 48 -2.76 -23.74 -6.46
N VAL A 49 -2.76 -24.53 -5.37
CA VAL A 49 -3.88 -24.48 -4.39
C VAL A 49 -3.91 -23.18 -3.58
N CYS A 50 -2.84 -22.39 -3.59
CA CYS A 50 -2.80 -21.09 -2.92
C CYS A 50 -3.41 -19.93 -3.74
N ASN A 51 -3.89 -20.19 -4.96
CA ASN A 51 -4.55 -19.15 -5.76
C ASN A 51 -5.90 -18.72 -5.15
N ASP A 52 -6.62 -19.62 -4.48
CA ASP A 52 -7.90 -19.32 -3.86
C ASP A 52 -8.21 -20.21 -2.64
N PRO A 53 -7.35 -20.22 -1.60
CA PRO A 53 -7.53 -21.07 -0.44
C PRO A 53 -8.77 -20.63 0.36
N GLN A 54 -9.65 -21.57 0.69
CA GLN A 54 -10.86 -21.31 1.46
C GLN A 54 -10.65 -21.60 2.95
N PRO A 55 -11.39 -20.91 3.85
CA PRO A 55 -11.40 -21.26 5.27
C PRO A 55 -11.79 -22.73 5.48
N GLY A 56 -10.95 -23.48 6.19
CA GLY A 56 -11.13 -24.92 6.42
C GLY A 56 -10.32 -25.81 5.48
N ASP A 57 -9.79 -25.28 4.39
CA ASP A 57 -8.82 -26.00 3.56
C ASP A 57 -7.51 -26.19 4.31
N VAL A 58 -6.82 -27.32 4.09
CA VAL A 58 -5.46 -27.56 4.60
C VAL A 58 -4.50 -26.45 4.14
N ALA A 59 -4.74 -25.90 2.96
CA ALA A 59 -4.01 -24.77 2.39
C ALA A 59 -4.24 -23.43 3.14
N CYS A 60 -5.28 -23.31 3.96
CA CYS A 60 -5.61 -22.11 4.71
C CYS A 60 -5.44 -22.36 6.21
N VAL A 61 -4.32 -21.92 6.80
CA VAL A 61 -4.02 -22.10 8.24
C VAL A 61 -4.15 -23.57 8.68
N GLY A 62 -3.78 -24.52 7.81
CA GLY A 62 -3.90 -25.95 8.10
C GLY A 62 -5.34 -26.43 8.33
N GLY A 63 -6.35 -25.70 7.86
CA GLY A 63 -7.77 -25.99 8.08
C GLY A 63 -8.34 -25.44 9.40
N ASN A 64 -7.55 -24.66 10.16
CA ASN A 64 -7.98 -24.12 11.44
C ASN A 64 -8.88 -22.88 11.26
N VAL A 65 -10.19 -23.12 11.12
CA VAL A 65 -11.20 -22.06 10.95
C VAL A 65 -11.25 -21.11 12.14
N THR A 66 -11.02 -21.58 13.37
CA THR A 66 -11.02 -20.71 14.56
C THR A 66 -9.88 -19.70 14.50
N LEU A 67 -8.67 -20.14 14.14
CA LEU A 67 -7.51 -19.26 14.00
C LEU A 67 -7.67 -18.31 12.82
N PHE A 68 -8.21 -18.79 11.69
CA PHE A 68 -8.57 -17.95 10.55
C PHE A 68 -9.53 -16.82 10.97
N ASN A 69 -10.64 -17.16 11.63
CA ASN A 69 -11.62 -16.17 12.08
C ASN A 69 -11.04 -15.17 13.09
N ALA A 70 -10.14 -15.62 13.99
CA ALA A 70 -9.45 -14.74 14.92
C ALA A 70 -8.53 -13.74 14.19
N CYS A 71 -7.83 -14.19 13.14
CA CYS A 71 -7.04 -13.32 12.28
C CYS A 71 -7.91 -12.29 11.54
N VAL A 72 -9.00 -12.73 10.90
CA VAL A 72 -9.92 -11.82 10.18
C VAL A 72 -10.51 -10.78 11.14
N ALA A 73 -10.93 -11.19 12.34
CA ALA A 73 -11.44 -10.27 13.35
C ALA A 73 -10.40 -9.21 13.75
N LYS A 74 -9.12 -9.59 13.82
CA LYS A 74 -8.02 -8.66 14.10
C LYS A 74 -7.85 -7.65 12.98
N ILE A 75 -7.82 -8.09 11.72
CA ILE A 75 -7.73 -7.22 10.55
C ILE A 75 -8.92 -6.26 10.48
N GLU A 76 -10.15 -6.76 10.67
CA GLU A 76 -11.34 -5.92 10.71
C GLU A 76 -11.27 -4.86 11.82
N SER A 77 -10.74 -5.22 13.01
CA SER A 77 -10.55 -4.24 14.09
C SER A 77 -9.57 -3.12 13.70
N TRP A 78 -8.51 -3.46 12.98
CA TRP A 78 -7.50 -2.50 12.53
C TRP A 78 -8.03 -1.55 11.48
N ALA A 79 -8.78 -2.06 10.51
CA ALA A 79 -9.40 -1.26 9.47
C ALA A 79 -10.47 -0.32 10.04
N ASN A 80 -11.32 -0.80 10.95
CA ASN A 80 -12.33 0.04 11.62
C ASN A 80 -11.69 1.14 12.49
N GLU A 81 -10.67 0.79 13.27
CA GLU A 81 -9.91 1.78 14.06
C GLU A 81 -9.24 2.81 13.14
N SER A 82 -8.64 2.34 12.04
CA SER A 82 -7.97 3.19 11.05
C SER A 82 -8.91 4.20 10.42
N LEU A 83 -10.05 3.72 9.92
CA LEU A 83 -11.08 4.57 9.31
C LEU A 83 -11.59 5.61 10.31
N THR A 84 -11.90 5.18 11.54
CA THR A 84 -12.41 6.07 12.58
C THR A 84 -11.43 7.19 12.91
N ARG A 85 -10.13 6.85 13.09
CA ARG A 85 -9.09 7.82 13.41
C ARG A 85 -8.78 8.73 12.23
N ALA A 86 -8.71 8.19 11.01
CA ALA A 86 -8.53 8.96 9.78
C ALA A 86 -9.61 10.03 9.62
N MET A 87 -10.88 9.67 9.75
CA MET A 87 -11.99 10.63 9.65
C MET A 87 -11.93 11.72 10.73
N ALA A 88 -11.57 11.36 11.97
CA ALA A 88 -11.44 12.31 13.05
C ALA A 88 -10.30 13.32 12.81
N ASP A 89 -9.12 12.83 12.43
CA ASP A 89 -7.94 13.66 12.19
C ASP A 89 -8.12 14.53 10.93
N MET A 90 -8.70 13.99 9.85
CA MET A 90 -9.01 14.76 8.64
C MET A 90 -9.99 15.90 8.93
N LYS A 91 -10.99 15.66 9.78
CA LYS A 91 -11.94 16.68 10.20
C LYS A 91 -11.27 17.79 11.02
N ALA A 92 -10.29 17.45 11.85
CA ALA A 92 -9.56 18.40 12.69
C ALA A 92 -8.42 19.12 11.93
N SER A 93 -8.00 18.59 10.78
CA SER A 93 -6.78 19.03 10.10
C SER A 93 -6.91 20.34 9.35
N THR A 94 -5.93 21.20 9.60
CA THR A 94 -5.68 22.47 8.89
C THR A 94 -4.64 22.34 7.78
N ALA A 95 -4.24 21.11 7.40
CA ALA A 95 -3.27 20.90 6.33
C ALA A 95 -3.75 21.45 4.98
N THR A 96 -2.81 21.99 4.20
CA THR A 96 -3.07 22.45 2.82
C THR A 96 -3.56 21.30 1.95
N PHE A 97 -2.99 20.11 2.13
CA PHE A 97 -3.38 18.89 1.43
C PHE A 97 -3.54 17.71 2.39
N LYS A 98 -4.40 16.78 1.99
CA LYS A 98 -4.65 15.52 2.68
C LYS A 98 -4.54 14.40 1.64
N ILE A 99 -3.74 13.37 1.94
CA ILE A 99 -3.52 12.20 1.08
C ILE A 99 -3.88 10.96 1.90
N VAL A 100 -4.72 10.08 1.36
CA VAL A 100 -4.93 8.74 1.92
C VAL A 100 -3.96 7.79 1.25
N ASN A 101 -3.09 7.17 2.04
CA ASN A 101 -2.20 6.12 1.58
C ASN A 101 -2.71 4.76 2.08
N THR A 102 -2.81 3.81 1.18
CA THR A 102 -3.41 2.50 1.45
C THR A 102 -2.85 1.43 0.51
N HIS A 103 -2.77 0.19 0.99
CA HIS A 103 -2.24 -0.94 0.21
C HIS A 103 -3.26 -1.45 -0.82
N TYR A 104 -4.48 -1.76 -0.40
CA TYR A 104 -5.56 -2.15 -1.30
C TYR A 104 -6.42 -0.97 -1.68
N SER A 105 -6.69 -0.82 -2.98
CA SER A 105 -7.69 0.12 -3.47
C SER A 105 -9.09 -0.38 -3.08
N PRO A 106 -9.86 0.37 -2.25
CA PRO A 106 -11.22 -0.02 -1.87
C PRO A 106 -12.10 -0.32 -3.08
N HIS A 107 -11.97 0.46 -4.16
CA HIS A 107 -12.78 0.34 -5.36
C HIS A 107 -12.66 -1.00 -6.10
N TYR A 108 -11.48 -1.63 -6.04
CA TYR A 108 -11.21 -2.86 -6.79
C TYR A 108 -11.22 -4.11 -5.90
N HIS A 109 -10.97 -3.95 -4.60
CA HIS A 109 -10.69 -5.08 -3.72
C HIS A 109 -11.75 -5.28 -2.64
N MET A 110 -12.65 -4.32 -2.44
CA MET A 110 -13.69 -4.40 -1.41
C MET A 110 -15.07 -4.75 -1.97
N ASP A 111 -15.98 -5.20 -1.12
CA ASP A 111 -17.41 -5.26 -1.43
C ASP A 111 -18.05 -3.85 -1.44
N PRO A 112 -19.21 -3.65 -2.08
CA PRO A 112 -19.85 -2.34 -2.18
C PRO A 112 -20.13 -1.64 -0.84
N VAL A 113 -20.45 -2.38 0.22
CA VAL A 113 -20.73 -1.82 1.55
C VAL A 113 -19.44 -1.27 2.18
N LYS A 114 -18.33 -1.99 2.03
CA LYS A 114 -17.01 -1.51 2.47
C LYS A 114 -16.49 -0.37 1.60
N MET A 115 -16.68 -0.44 0.28
CA MET A 115 -16.35 0.65 -0.63
C MET A 115 -17.01 1.96 -0.22
N GLU A 116 -18.32 1.93 0.05
CA GLU A 116 -19.10 3.13 0.42
C GLU A 116 -18.52 3.81 1.68
N LYS A 117 -18.14 3.03 2.69
CA LYS A 117 -17.49 3.55 3.91
C LYS A 117 -16.18 4.30 3.60
N TRP A 118 -15.42 3.84 2.61
CA TRP A 118 -14.17 4.47 2.21
C TRP A 118 -14.36 5.64 1.23
N TYR A 119 -15.51 5.73 0.54
CA TYR A 119 -15.85 6.91 -0.28
C TYR A 119 -16.14 8.14 0.58
N ASP A 120 -16.71 7.95 1.77
CA ASP A 120 -16.97 9.04 2.73
C ASP A 120 -15.69 9.71 3.26
N VAL A 121 -14.51 9.05 3.12
CA VAL A 121 -13.19 9.59 3.51
C VAL A 121 -12.66 10.60 2.47
N GLY A 122 -13.32 10.73 1.31
CA GLY A 122 -13.02 11.73 0.30
C GLY A 122 -11.94 11.29 -0.68
N TRP A 123 -12.28 11.32 -1.96
CA TRP A 123 -11.35 11.09 -3.05
C TRP A 123 -10.83 12.44 -3.56
N LEU A 124 -9.50 12.60 -3.50
CA LEU A 124 -8.67 13.64 -4.11
C LEU A 124 -9.23 15.08 -4.10
N SER A 125 -8.64 15.94 -3.26
CA SER A 125 -8.74 17.40 -3.39
C SER A 125 -7.35 18.01 -3.45
N PHE A 126 -7.14 18.83 -4.49
CA PHE A 126 -5.84 19.37 -4.94
C PHE A 126 -5.64 20.83 -4.48
N SER A 127 -4.41 21.36 -4.65
CA SER A 127 -4.11 22.78 -4.43
C SER A 127 -4.39 23.64 -5.66
N LYS A 128 -3.82 24.86 -5.65
CA LYS A 128 -3.64 25.66 -6.84
C LYS A 128 -2.82 24.81 -7.85
N ASP A 129 -1.51 24.69 -7.86
CA ASP A 129 -0.87 24.35 -9.15
C ASP A 129 -0.44 22.88 -9.37
N TRP A 130 -0.05 22.12 -8.33
CA TRP A 130 0.55 20.78 -8.51
C TRP A 130 0.32 19.80 -7.33
N LEU A 131 0.38 18.49 -7.60
CA LEU A 131 0.46 17.38 -6.63
C LEU A 131 1.74 16.56 -6.91
N LYS A 132 2.54 16.27 -5.89
CA LYS A 132 3.65 15.30 -6.01
C LYS A 132 3.19 13.94 -5.48
N VAL A 133 3.34 12.89 -6.28
CA VAL A 133 3.09 11.49 -5.91
C VAL A 133 4.43 10.76 -5.94
N GLN A 134 4.77 10.01 -4.89
CA GLN A 134 5.97 9.18 -4.85
C GLN A 134 5.65 7.83 -4.20
N PHE A 135 5.98 6.74 -4.88
CA PHE A 135 5.76 5.39 -4.41
C PHE A 135 6.96 4.92 -3.57
N VAL A 136 6.68 4.29 -2.43
CA VAL A 136 7.68 3.75 -1.51
C VAL A 136 7.40 2.27 -1.29
N SER A 137 8.42 1.44 -1.46
CA SER A 137 8.42 -0.02 -1.30
C SER A 137 9.40 -0.45 -0.20
N PHE A 138 9.45 -1.75 0.10
CA PHE A 138 10.57 -2.38 0.80
C PHE A 138 11.81 -2.38 -0.09
N ASP A 139 12.98 -2.21 0.52
CA ASP A 139 14.25 -2.45 -0.18
C ASP A 139 14.56 -3.94 -0.33
N ASP A 140 15.63 -4.25 -1.05
CA ASP A 140 16.07 -5.61 -1.37
C ASP A 140 16.71 -6.36 -0.18
N GLN A 141 16.85 -5.70 0.99
CA GLN A 141 17.46 -6.29 2.18
C GLN A 141 16.44 -7.07 3.05
N TRP A 142 15.15 -6.99 2.71
CA TRP A 142 14.11 -7.76 3.40
C TRP A 142 14.21 -9.26 3.10
N THR A 143 14.21 -10.09 4.15
CA THR A 143 14.00 -11.54 4.03
C THR A 143 12.93 -12.00 5.01
N PHE A 144 11.92 -12.73 4.52
CA PHE A 144 10.81 -13.21 5.34
C PHE A 144 11.09 -14.63 5.86
N GLY A 145 11.08 -14.80 7.19
CA GLY A 145 11.44 -16.07 7.86
C GLY A 145 10.36 -17.16 7.86
N GLY A 146 9.24 -16.97 7.16
CA GLY A 146 8.11 -17.90 7.18
C GLY A 146 7.48 -18.02 8.58
N LEU A 147 7.37 -19.24 9.11
CA LEU A 147 6.80 -19.52 10.45
C LEU A 147 7.72 -19.12 11.61
N GLU A 148 9.02 -18.95 11.35
CA GLU A 148 10.01 -18.56 12.35
C GLU A 148 10.14 -17.04 12.33
N TRP A 149 9.37 -16.34 13.17
CA TRP A 149 9.41 -14.88 13.24
C TRP A 149 10.84 -14.33 13.40
N ASN A 150 11.64 -15.02 14.21
CA ASN A 150 13.03 -14.65 14.52
C ASN A 150 13.99 -14.82 13.33
N ALA A 151 13.56 -15.47 12.26
CA ALA A 151 14.31 -15.65 11.02
C ALA A 151 14.02 -14.57 9.97
N THR A 152 13.12 -13.61 10.26
CA THR A 152 12.86 -12.46 9.38
C THR A 152 13.95 -11.41 9.54
N THR A 153 14.59 -11.00 8.44
CA THR A 153 15.49 -9.84 8.41
C THR A 153 14.69 -8.61 7.99
N ILE A 154 14.73 -7.59 8.85
CA ILE A 154 14.10 -6.29 8.59
C ILE A 154 15.05 -5.48 7.71
N GLY A 155 14.60 -5.14 6.50
CA GLY A 155 15.26 -4.18 5.62
C GLY A 155 14.78 -2.74 5.85
N GLY A 156 15.13 -1.84 4.94
CA GLY A 156 14.74 -0.44 4.92
C GLY A 156 13.57 -0.13 3.99
N LEU A 157 13.50 1.12 3.55
CA LEU A 157 12.49 1.66 2.64
C LEU A 157 13.16 2.11 1.36
N GLU A 158 12.60 1.70 0.23
CA GLU A 158 13.04 2.10 -1.10
C GLU A 158 12.02 3.04 -1.75
N ARG A 159 12.49 4.13 -2.35
CA ARG A 159 11.62 5.12 -3.02
C ARG A 159 11.78 4.97 -4.52
N GLY A 160 10.72 4.55 -5.21
CA GLY A 160 10.70 4.36 -6.65
C GLY A 160 10.05 5.54 -7.37
N HIS A 161 9.08 5.23 -8.24
CA HIS A 161 8.42 6.18 -9.14
C HIS A 161 7.96 7.47 -8.44
N CYS A 162 8.28 8.62 -9.07
CA CYS A 162 7.95 9.94 -8.56
C CYS A 162 7.42 10.84 -9.68
N TRP A 163 6.26 11.46 -9.47
CA TRP A 163 5.59 12.28 -10.47
C TRP A 163 5.01 13.58 -9.88
N PHE A 164 5.14 14.66 -10.62
CA PHE A 164 4.39 15.91 -10.46
C PHE A 164 3.16 15.87 -11.36
N VAL A 165 1.99 15.74 -10.76
CA VAL A 165 0.71 15.74 -11.44
C VAL A 165 0.16 17.18 -11.49
N PRO A 166 -0.05 17.76 -12.69
CA PRO A 166 -0.61 19.10 -12.84
C PRO A 166 -2.07 19.15 -12.41
N ARG A 167 -2.52 20.31 -11.91
CA ARG A 167 -3.93 20.56 -11.56
C ARG A 167 -4.86 20.24 -12.73
N THR A 168 -4.47 20.57 -13.96
CA THR A 168 -5.26 20.28 -15.16
C THR A 168 -4.38 19.71 -16.25
N PHE A 169 -4.90 18.70 -16.97
CA PHE A 169 -4.26 18.14 -18.17
C PHE A 169 -4.13 19.16 -19.33
N ARG A 170 -4.78 20.32 -19.21
CA ARG A 170 -4.75 21.39 -20.22
C ARG A 170 -3.54 22.32 -20.03
N GLU A 171 -2.96 22.35 -18.83
CA GLU A 171 -1.81 23.21 -18.49
C GLU A 171 -0.49 22.46 -18.62
N SER A 172 -0.47 21.14 -18.35
CA SER A 172 0.68 20.26 -18.57
C SER A 172 0.27 18.79 -18.58
N VAL A 173 1.15 17.91 -19.04
CA VAL A 173 1.16 16.48 -18.69
C VAL A 173 1.90 16.27 -17.36
N GLY A 174 1.68 15.13 -16.70
CA GLY A 174 2.47 14.74 -15.53
C GLY A 174 3.97 14.79 -15.83
N VAL A 175 4.76 15.37 -14.92
CA VAL A 175 6.21 15.49 -15.07
C VAL A 175 6.88 14.57 -14.07
N GLU A 176 7.70 13.66 -14.56
CA GLU A 176 8.48 12.78 -13.69
C GLU A 176 9.51 13.57 -12.86
N CYS A 177 9.67 13.22 -11.58
CA CYS A 177 10.70 13.83 -10.74
C CYS A 177 12.09 13.28 -11.09
N HIS A 178 13.13 14.09 -10.90
CA HIS A 178 14.52 13.62 -10.95
C HIS A 178 14.87 12.50 -9.94
N ALA A 179 14.05 12.32 -8.91
CA ALA A 179 14.21 11.27 -7.90
C ALA A 179 13.39 10.00 -8.21
N SER A 180 12.80 9.91 -9.41
CA SER A 180 12.09 8.71 -9.87
C SER A 180 13.11 7.66 -10.28
N VAL A 181 12.93 6.43 -9.82
CA VAL A 181 13.67 5.26 -10.31
C VAL A 181 12.68 4.39 -11.06
N ASN A 182 12.88 4.22 -12.37
CA ASN A 182 11.93 3.58 -13.27
C ASN A 182 12.32 2.12 -13.56
N GLY A 183 11.85 1.21 -12.72
CA GLY A 183 11.84 -0.23 -13.01
C GLY A 183 10.49 -0.70 -13.56
N ALA A 184 10.40 -1.98 -13.95
CA ALA A 184 9.10 -2.61 -14.13
C ALA A 184 8.35 -2.61 -12.78
N VAL A 185 7.06 -2.26 -12.77
CA VAL A 185 6.25 -2.21 -11.53
C VAL A 185 6.31 -3.59 -10.84
N GLY A 186 6.94 -3.63 -9.66
CA GLY A 186 7.13 -4.87 -8.89
C GLY A 186 8.43 -5.64 -9.16
N ALA A 187 9.33 -5.15 -10.01
CA ALA A 187 10.69 -5.66 -10.11
C ALA A 187 11.59 -5.02 -9.04
N PRO A 188 12.59 -5.75 -8.51
CA PRO A 188 13.63 -5.18 -7.67
C PRO A 188 14.28 -4.00 -8.39
N ILE A 189 14.50 -2.89 -7.69
CA ILE A 189 15.30 -1.79 -8.21
C ILE A 189 16.75 -2.28 -8.23
N THR A 190 17.31 -2.42 -9.43
CA THR A 190 18.71 -2.79 -9.62
C THR A 190 19.51 -1.52 -9.85
N ASP A 191 20.64 -1.38 -9.17
CA ASP A 191 21.60 -0.26 -9.27
C ASP A 191 22.25 -0.07 -10.67
N ASP A 192 21.74 -0.71 -11.73
CA ASP A 192 22.40 -0.80 -13.03
C ASP A 192 21.95 0.27 -14.06
N ASP A 193 21.12 1.25 -13.69
CA ASP A 193 20.64 2.31 -14.60
C ASP A 193 21.44 3.63 -14.55
N ASP A 194 22.72 3.57 -14.15
CA ASP A 194 23.64 4.74 -14.20
C ASP A 194 24.17 5.08 -15.62
N ASP A 195 23.77 4.31 -16.65
CA ASP A 195 24.27 4.45 -18.02
C ASP A 195 23.17 4.81 -19.04
N LEU A 196 22.42 5.89 -18.80
CA LEU A 196 21.68 6.58 -19.86
C LEU A 196 21.96 8.09 -19.85
N LEU A 197 23.04 8.40 -20.59
CA LEU A 197 23.39 9.69 -21.17
C LEU A 197 22.22 10.70 -21.24
N LEU A 198 22.38 11.80 -20.51
CA LEU A 198 21.59 13.01 -20.70
C LEU A 198 21.60 13.42 -22.19
N PRO A 199 20.45 13.66 -22.84
CA PRO A 199 20.45 14.36 -24.11
C PRO A 199 20.89 15.81 -23.88
N PRO A 200 21.57 16.45 -24.85
CA PRO A 200 22.04 17.82 -24.70
C PRO A 200 20.87 18.78 -24.52
N LEU A 201 21.06 19.76 -23.65
CA LEU A 201 20.18 20.92 -23.56
C LEU A 201 20.36 21.77 -24.83
N ASP A 202 19.40 21.71 -25.73
CA ASP A 202 19.26 22.69 -26.81
C ASP A 202 18.26 23.80 -26.40
N ASN A 203 18.84 25.00 -26.23
CA ASN A 203 18.28 26.37 -26.13
C ASN A 203 16.84 26.61 -25.66
#